data_AF-A0A7J7J1F6-F1
#
_entry.id   AF-A0A7J7J1F6-F1
#
_cell.length_a   1.000
_cell.length_b   1.000
_cell.length_c   1.000
_cell.angle_alpha   90.00
_cell.angle_beta   90.00
_cell.angle_gamma   90.00
#
_symmetry.space_group_name_H-M   'P 1'
#
loop_
_entity.id
_entity.type
_entity.pdbx_description
1 polymer ?
#
loop_
_entity_poly.entity_id
_entity_poly.type
_entity_poly.pdbx_seq_one_letter_code
_entity_poly.pdbx_strand_id
1 'polypeptide(L)'
;MKFNINKCEHMTIQRSTVNPLVSQYSMNNDPLQCVDKVLYLGVTIDNKLSFDQHIINICSKANKLLHMLMRCLKKAKSKTRAIAYKTVCRPILEFATHTWSPFKLKNINIIEGINRKASGGHSVRENEII
;
A
#
# COMPACT_ATOMS: atom_id res chain seq x y z
N MET A 1 28.13 17.64 -3.31
CA MET A 1 27.38 16.85 -2.30
C MET A 1 27.82 15.39 -2.41
N LYS A 2 27.98 14.65 -1.30
CA LYS A 2 28.39 13.23 -1.29
C LYS A 2 27.20 12.35 -0.92
N PHE A 3 26.82 11.42 -1.79
CA PHE A 3 25.72 10.47 -1.54
C PHE A 3 26.21 9.26 -0.74
N ASN A 4 25.32 8.67 0.08
CA ASN A 4 25.58 7.41 0.76
C ASN A 4 25.15 6.25 -0.14
N ILE A 5 26.13 5.58 -0.73
CA ILE A 5 25.94 4.54 -1.74
C ILE A 5 25.13 3.35 -1.18
N ASN A 6 25.30 3.02 0.11
CA ASN A 6 24.55 1.94 0.76
C ASN A 6 23.04 2.23 0.92
N LYS A 7 22.61 3.47 0.68
CA LYS A 7 21.19 3.87 0.65
C LYS A 7 20.69 4.15 -0.78
N CYS A 8 21.55 3.95 -1.78
CA CYS A 8 21.23 4.15 -3.18
C CYS A 8 20.99 2.80 -3.84
N GLU A 9 19.78 2.63 -4.35
CA GLU A 9 19.35 1.42 -5.07
C GLU A 9 18.92 1.83 -6.48
N HIS A 10 18.99 0.91 -7.42
CA HIS A 10 18.38 1.08 -8.75
C HIS A 10 17.38 -0.04 -9.05
N MET A 11 16.35 0.32 -9.81
CA MET A 11 15.33 -0.61 -10.28
C MET A 11 15.11 -0.35 -11.76
N THR A 12 15.09 -1.42 -12.56
CA THR A 12 14.79 -1.34 -13.99
C THR A 12 13.31 -1.64 -14.22
N ILE A 13 12.61 -0.72 -14.88
CA ILE A 13 11.22 -0.90 -15.32
C ILE A 13 11.22 -1.08 -16.84
N GLN A 14 10.70 -2.21 -17.32
CA GLN A 14 10.62 -2.51 -18.75
C GLN A 14 9.34 -3.26 -19.09
N ARG A 15 8.83 -3.03 -20.30
CA ARG A 15 7.62 -3.70 -20.80
C ARG A 15 7.91 -5.09 -21.37
N SER A 16 9.05 -5.27 -22.03
CA SER A 16 9.45 -6.56 -22.61
C SER A 16 10.01 -7.47 -21.52
N THR A 17 9.56 -8.72 -21.50
CA THR A 17 10.18 -9.79 -20.71
C THR A 17 11.23 -10.57 -21.51
N VAL A 18 11.26 -10.38 -22.83
CA VAL A 18 12.25 -10.97 -23.72
C VAL A 18 13.50 -10.08 -23.70
N ASN A 19 14.64 -10.67 -23.32
CA ASN A 19 15.93 -10.00 -23.14
C ASN A 19 15.89 -8.85 -22.11
N PRO A 20 15.74 -9.16 -20.82
CA PRO A 20 15.68 -8.13 -19.79
C PRO A 20 16.97 -7.29 -19.81
N LEU A 21 16.81 -5.96 -19.75
CA LEU A 21 17.95 -5.06 -19.65
C LEU A 21 18.69 -5.29 -18.33
N VAL A 22 19.87 -5.92 -18.41
CA VAL A 22 20.79 -6.09 -17.28
C VAL A 22 21.78 -4.92 -17.30
N SER A 23 21.44 -3.85 -16.58
CA SER A 23 22.34 -2.72 -16.40
C SER A 23 22.99 -2.79 -15.02
N GLN A 24 24.32 -2.76 -14.99
CA GLN A 24 25.09 -2.56 -13.77
C GLN A 24 25.43 -1.09 -13.65
N TYR A 25 24.82 -0.40 -12.68
CA TYR A 25 25.13 0.98 -12.37
C TYR A 25 26.15 1.04 -11.23
N SER A 26 27.04 2.01 -11.28
CA SER A 26 27.98 2.29 -10.20
C SER A 26 27.98 3.78 -9.89
N MET A 27 28.28 4.11 -8.64
CA MET A 27 28.44 5.48 -8.15
C MET A 27 29.75 5.53 -7.36
N ASN A 28 30.67 6.43 -7.73
CA ASN A 28 32.02 6.49 -7.16
C ASN A 28 32.78 5.15 -7.24
N ASN A 29 32.61 4.42 -8.35
CA ASN A 29 33.15 3.08 -8.59
C ASN A 29 32.59 1.96 -7.70
N ASP A 30 31.65 2.25 -6.80
CA ASP A 30 30.92 1.23 -6.05
C ASP A 30 29.63 0.83 -6.79
N PRO A 31 29.33 -0.47 -6.94
CA PRO A 31 28.13 -0.92 -7.61
C PRO A 31 26.87 -0.57 -6.80
N LEU A 32 25.83 -0.09 -7.49
CA LEU A 32 24.51 0.11 -6.89
C LEU A 32 23.75 -1.20 -6.81
N GLN A 33 22.98 -1.36 -5.73
CA GLN A 33 22.15 -2.53 -5.54
C GLN A 33 20.96 -2.51 -6.51
N CYS A 34 20.83 -3.57 -7.31
CA CYS A 34 19.65 -3.80 -8.14
C CYS A 34 18.51 -4.38 -7.29
N VAL A 35 17.33 -3.77 -7.32
CA VAL A 35 16.14 -4.23 -6.59
C VAL A 35 14.95 -4.37 -7.52
N ASP A 36 14.05 -5.31 -7.18
CA ASP A 36 12.78 -5.51 -7.90
C ASP A 36 11.64 -4.63 -7.38
N LYS A 37 11.84 -4.02 -6.21
CA LYS A 37 10.86 -3.16 -5.55
C LYS A 37 11.55 -2.07 -4.77
N VAL A 38 10.95 -0.90 -4.74
CA VAL A 38 11.42 0.25 -3.97
C VAL A 38 10.27 0.85 -3.17
N LEU A 39 10.57 1.32 -1.95
CA LEU A 39 9.64 2.11 -1.17
C LEU A 39 9.87 3.59 -1.49
N TYR A 40 8.94 4.21 -2.19
CA TYR A 40 9.02 5.62 -2.56
C TYR A 40 7.85 6.39 -1.95
N LEU A 41 8.15 7.33 -1.05
CA LEU A 41 7.16 8.17 -0.35
C LEU A 41 6.02 7.37 0.31
N GLY A 42 6.30 6.16 0.80
CA GLY A 42 5.29 5.29 1.43
C GLY A 42 4.53 4.39 0.45
N VAL A 43 4.81 4.44 -0.85
CA VAL A 43 4.25 3.55 -1.88
C VAL A 43 5.29 2.51 -2.28
N THR A 44 4.92 1.24 -2.26
CA THR A 44 5.79 0.16 -2.76
C THR A 44 5.62 0.04 -4.27
N ILE A 45 6.64 0.39 -5.04
CA ILE A 45 6.63 0.29 -6.50
C ILE A 45 7.45 -0.95 -6.87
N ASP A 46 6.87 -1.85 -7.66
CA ASP A 46 7.58 -3.01 -8.21
C ASP A 46 7.99 -2.75 -9.66
N ASN A 47 8.97 -3.51 -10.14
CA ASN A 47 9.50 -3.44 -11.51
C ASN A 47 8.45 -3.74 -12.61
N LYS A 48 7.27 -4.27 -12.23
CA LYS A 48 6.14 -4.60 -13.11
C LYS A 48 5.02 -3.55 -13.05
N LEU A 49 5.16 -2.50 -12.23
CA LEU A 49 4.14 -1.49 -11.94
C LEU A 49 2.78 -2.10 -11.55
N SER A 50 2.79 -3.25 -10.86
CA SER A 50 1.56 -4.00 -10.58
C SER A 50 0.81 -3.51 -9.34
N PHE A 51 1.52 -2.87 -8.40
CA PHE A 51 1.08 -2.41 -7.09
C PHE A 51 0.41 -3.48 -6.19
N ASP A 52 0.45 -4.76 -6.58
CA ASP A 52 -0.18 -5.85 -5.83
C ASP A 52 0.45 -5.96 -4.42
N GLN A 53 1.78 -5.88 -4.35
CA GLN A 53 2.49 -5.94 -3.07
C GLN A 53 2.19 -4.73 -2.18
N HIS A 54 2.08 -3.53 -2.77
CA HIS A 54 1.69 -2.31 -2.05
C HIS A 54 0.33 -2.49 -1.38
N ILE A 55 -0.65 -2.95 -2.14
CA ILE A 55 -2.03 -3.16 -1.66
C ILE A 55 -2.05 -4.21 -0.54
N ILE A 56 -1.34 -5.32 -0.69
CA ILE A 56 -1.21 -6.33 0.38
C ILE A 56 -0.62 -5.71 1.66
N ASN A 57 0.42 -4.87 1.52
CA ASN A 57 1.08 -4.24 2.66
C ASN A 57 0.16 -3.27 3.41
N ILE A 58 -0.53 -2.35 2.70
CA ILE A 58 -1.45 -1.38 3.32
C ILE A 58 -2.67 -2.07 3.93
N CYS A 59 -3.21 -3.11 3.27
CA CYS A 59 -4.33 -3.88 3.77
C CYS A 59 -3.96 -4.66 5.02
N SER A 60 -2.78 -5.29 5.05
CA SER A 60 -2.26 -5.96 6.25
C SER A 60 -2.10 -4.99 7.42
N LYS A 61 -1.53 -3.81 7.17
CA LYS A 61 -1.36 -2.76 8.18
C LYS A 61 -2.71 -2.25 8.70
N ALA A 62 -3.64 -1.91 7.81
CA ALA A 62 -4.97 -1.43 8.18
C ALA A 62 -5.77 -2.50 8.94
N ASN A 63 -5.68 -3.77 8.53
CA ASN A 63 -6.36 -4.88 9.18
C ASN A 63 -5.84 -5.11 10.61
N LYS A 64 -4.53 -5.02 10.87
CA LYS A 64 -3.96 -5.11 12.22
C LYS A 64 -4.51 -4.01 13.14
N LEU A 65 -4.55 -2.77 12.64
CA LEU A 65 -5.11 -1.63 13.37
C LEU A 65 -6.62 -1.79 13.61
N LEU A 66 -7.36 -2.27 12.63
CA LEU A 66 -8.79 -2.53 12.78
C LEU A 66 -9.06 -3.53 13.90
N HIS A 67 -8.32 -4.65 13.96
CA HIS A 67 -8.47 -5.62 15.05
C HIS A 67 -8.10 -5.05 16.41
N MET A 68 -7.09 -4.17 16.48
CA MET A 68 -6.77 -3.44 17.71
C MET A 68 -7.95 -2.54 18.13
N LEU A 69 -8.47 -1.72 17.20
CA LEU A 69 -9.60 -0.82 17.46
C LEU A 69 -10.86 -1.59 17.89
N MET A 70 -11.17 -2.70 17.25
CA MET A 70 -12.33 -3.55 17.61
C MET A 70 -12.22 -4.12 19.03
N ARG A 71 -11.00 -4.41 19.49
CA ARG A 71 -10.76 -4.87 20.87
C ARG A 71 -10.86 -3.73 21.87
N CYS A 72 -10.20 -2.60 21.60
CA CYS A 72 -10.18 -1.45 22.50
C CYS A 72 -11.55 -0.77 22.61
N LEU A 73 -12.30 -0.70 21.52
CA LEU A 73 -13.59 -0.02 21.42
C LEU A 73 -14.78 -0.98 21.48
N LYS A 74 -14.60 -2.18 22.06
CA LYS A 74 -15.63 -3.22 22.13
C LYS A 74 -16.94 -2.72 22.77
N LYS A 75 -16.83 -1.87 23.80
CA LYS A 75 -17.97 -1.28 24.53
C LYS A 75 -18.42 0.09 23.98
N ALA A 76 -17.76 0.62 22.95
CA ALA A 76 -18.06 1.93 22.42
C ALA A 76 -19.30 1.91 21.51
N LYS A 77 -19.99 3.05 21.39
CA LYS A 77 -21.11 3.23 20.46
C LYS A 77 -20.65 3.02 19.01
N SER A 78 -21.57 2.59 18.14
CA SER A 78 -21.25 2.33 16.73
C SER A 78 -20.64 3.55 16.02
N LYS A 79 -21.17 4.75 16.29
CA LYS A 79 -20.64 6.02 15.77
C LYS A 79 -19.18 6.25 16.14
N THR A 80 -18.79 5.98 17.39
CA THR A 80 -17.40 6.11 17.85
C THR A 80 -16.47 5.15 17.12
N ARG A 81 -16.89 3.89 16.92
CA ARG A 81 -16.11 2.90 16.16
C ARG A 81 -15.93 3.31 14.70
N ALA A 82 -16.99 3.82 14.08
CA ALA A 82 -16.94 4.32 12.70
C ALA A 82 -15.99 5.52 12.56
N ILE A 83 -16.03 6.47 13.51
CA ILE A 83 -15.08 7.59 13.55
C ILE A 83 -13.65 7.07 13.68
N ALA A 84 -13.38 6.20 14.66
CA ALA A 84 -12.04 5.65 14.85
C ALA A 84 -11.50 4.93 13.60
N TYR A 85 -12.35 4.16 12.91
CA TYR A 85 -12.01 3.54 11.63
C TYR A 85 -11.65 4.58 10.56
N LYS A 86 -12.52 5.58 10.35
CA LYS A 86 -12.34 6.64 9.35
C LYS A 86 -11.09 7.50 9.65
N THR A 87 -10.73 7.68 10.91
CA THR A 87 -9.57 8.49 11.29
C THR A 87 -8.25 7.72 11.22
N VAL A 88 -8.25 6.41 11.50
CA VAL A 88 -6.98 5.65 11.66
C VAL A 88 -6.74 4.67 10.52
N CYS A 89 -7.75 3.90 10.11
CA CYS A 89 -7.58 2.86 9.11
C CYS A 89 -7.78 3.40 7.69
N ARG A 90 -8.79 4.25 7.47
CA ARG A 90 -9.12 4.77 6.13
C ARG A 90 -7.96 5.54 5.48
N PRO A 91 -7.19 6.41 6.18
CA PRO A 91 -6.06 7.09 5.57
C PRO A 91 -4.96 6.15 5.09
N ILE A 92 -4.78 4.98 5.73
CA ILE A 92 -3.81 3.97 5.30
C ILE A 92 -4.24 3.32 3.99
N LEU A 93 -5.55 3.10 3.81
CA LEU A 93 -6.11 2.51 2.61
C LEU A 93 -6.19 3.50 1.44
N GLU A 94 -6.31 4.80 1.70
CA GLU A 94 -6.54 5.83 0.68
C GLU A 94 -5.30 6.68 0.35
N PHE A 95 -4.20 6.51 1.10
CA PHE A 95 -2.98 7.27 0.86
C PHE A 95 -2.43 7.03 -0.55
N ALA A 96 -2.19 8.11 -1.29
CA ALA A 96 -1.62 8.12 -2.64
C ALA A 96 -2.40 7.28 -3.67
N THR A 97 -3.72 7.11 -3.52
CA THR A 97 -4.58 6.34 -4.44
C THR A 97 -4.44 6.73 -5.90
N HIS A 98 -4.19 8.01 -6.21
CA HIS A 98 -3.92 8.47 -7.58
C HIS A 98 -2.74 7.76 -8.25
N THR A 99 -1.79 7.21 -7.49
CA THR A 99 -0.62 6.51 -8.02
C THR A 99 -0.86 5.03 -8.30
N TRP A 100 -1.64 4.34 -7.45
CA TRP A 100 -1.75 2.88 -7.47
C TRP A 100 -3.16 2.35 -7.72
N SER A 101 -4.15 3.24 -7.93
CA SER A 101 -5.58 2.97 -8.02
C SER A 101 -5.91 1.53 -8.51
N PRO A 102 -6.59 0.72 -7.69
CA PRO A 102 -6.70 -0.71 -7.93
C PRO A 102 -7.65 -0.98 -9.08
N PHE A 103 -7.16 -1.60 -10.15
CA PHE A 103 -7.99 -2.01 -11.29
C PHE A 103 -8.31 -3.51 -11.32
N LYS A 104 -7.54 -4.32 -10.58
CA LYS A 104 -7.75 -5.77 -10.49
C LYS A 104 -8.83 -6.08 -9.46
N LEU A 105 -9.82 -6.90 -9.82
CA LEU A 105 -10.89 -7.33 -8.92
C LEU A 105 -10.37 -7.91 -7.60
N LYS A 106 -9.28 -8.70 -7.64
CA LYS A 106 -8.66 -9.24 -6.43
C LYS A 106 -8.25 -8.14 -5.43
N ASN A 107 -7.69 -7.05 -5.93
CA ASN A 107 -7.16 -5.98 -5.10
C ASN A 107 -8.30 -5.14 -4.52
N ILE A 108 -9.29 -4.82 -5.35
CA ILE A 108 -10.53 -4.16 -4.93
C ILE A 108 -11.21 -4.97 -3.83
N ASN A 109 -11.38 -6.28 -4.03
CA ASN A 109 -12.03 -7.16 -3.06
C ASN A 109 -11.32 -7.23 -1.71
N ILE A 110 -9.98 -7.15 -1.70
CA ILE A 110 -9.18 -7.14 -0.47
C ILE A 110 -9.38 -5.83 0.30
N ILE A 111 -9.33 -4.68 -0.38
CA ILE A 111 -9.56 -3.35 0.21
C ILE A 111 -10.99 -3.28 0.79
N GLU A 112 -11.99 -3.63 -0.03
CA GLU A 112 -13.39 -3.67 0.38
C GLU A 112 -13.65 -4.68 1.51
N GLY A 113 -12.87 -5.75 1.57
CA GLY A 113 -12.91 -6.71 2.67
C GLY A 113 -12.62 -6.05 4.03
N ILE A 114 -11.77 -5.04 4.08
CA ILE A 114 -11.47 -4.30 5.31
C ILE A 114 -12.61 -3.34 5.65
N ASN A 115 -13.13 -2.62 4.65
CA ASN A 115 -14.30 -1.74 4.80
C ASN A 115 -15.52 -2.50 5.36
N ARG A 116 -15.80 -3.70 4.84
CA ARG A 116 -16.89 -4.57 5.32
C ARG A 116 -16.69 -5.06 6.76
N LYS A 117 -15.46 -5.43 7.13
CA LYS A 117 -15.14 -5.85 8.51
C LYS A 117 -15.37 -4.71 9.50
N ALA A 118 -14.95 -3.50 9.16
CA ALA A 118 -15.15 -2.33 10.02
C ALA A 118 -16.65 -2.00 10.23
N SER A 119 -17.47 -2.27 9.23
CA SER A 119 -18.90 -1.99 9.22
C SER A 119 -19.76 -3.10 9.85
N GLY A 120 -19.14 -4.20 10.33
CA GLY A 120 -19.86 -5.32 10.95
C GLY A 120 -20.78 -6.07 9.98
N GLY A 121 -20.39 -6.18 8.71
CA GLY A 121 -21.18 -6.89 7.68
C GLY A 121 -22.32 -6.08 7.07
N HIS A 122 -22.59 -4.87 7.55
CA HIS A 122 -23.47 -3.93 6.86
C HIS A 122 -22.65 -3.23 5.79
N SER A 123 -23.04 -3.35 4.52
CA SER A 123 -22.37 -2.67 3.41
C SER A 123 -22.53 -1.16 3.59
N VAL A 124 -21.50 -0.48 4.11
CA VAL A 124 -21.43 0.98 4.06
C VAL A 124 -21.15 1.32 2.61
N ARG A 125 -22.22 1.55 1.85
CA ARG A 125 -22.14 2.15 0.53
C ARG A 125 -21.49 3.52 0.69
N GLU A 126 -20.52 3.82 -0.15
CA GLU A 126 -19.75 5.07 -0.18
C GLU A 126 -20.58 6.34 -0.46
N ASN A 127 -21.93 6.26 -0.50
CA ASN A 127 -22.82 7.33 -0.95
C ASN A 127 -23.45 8.18 0.17
N GLU A 128 -22.89 8.19 1.39
CA GLU A 128 -23.34 9.11 2.47
C GLU A 128 -22.23 10.06 2.96
N ILE A 129 -21.26 10.38 2.11
CA ILE A 129 -20.25 11.40 2.43
C ILE A 129 -19.99 12.29 1.21
N ILE A 130 -21.03 13.01 0.79
CA ILE A 130 -20.92 14.40 0.32
C ILE A 130 -22.02 15.17 1.04
#